data_AF-A0A7J6GM32-F1
#
_entry.id   AF-A0A7J6GM32-F1
#
_cell.length_a   1.000
_cell.length_b   1.000
_cell.length_c   1.000
_cell.angle_alpha   90.00
_cell.angle_beta   90.00
_cell.angle_gamma   90.00
#
_symmetry.space_group_name_H-M   'P 1'
#
loop_
_entity.id
_entity.type
_entity.pdbx_description
1 polymer ?
#
loop_
_entity_poly.entity_id
_entity_poly.type
_entity_poly.pdbx_seq_one_letter_code
_entity_poly.pdbx_strand_id
1 'polypeptide(L)'
;MSHYLWDIDILNDLLDDRDRDLVLQLQLPSSGSEDHWYWLKERTGIYTVKTAYHLLQQLKGSWGVDPLSPFWNSLWQFPLPPRVKDLLWRTCSNSLPTKVQLQTRHVAIDSTCSLCNASAETSLHLFVNCPFAKNCIRKVFGFARDSVESQNS
;
A
#
# COMPACT_ATOMS: atom_id res chain seq x y z
N MET A 1 20.84 40.72 -33.21
CA MET A 1 20.54 40.58 -31.78
C MET A 1 19.04 40.35 -31.66
N SER A 2 18.60 39.10 -31.57
CA SER A 2 17.19 38.75 -31.41
C SER A 2 16.81 38.94 -29.95
N HIS A 3 15.96 39.93 -29.66
CA HIS A 3 15.36 40.11 -28.35
C HIS A 3 14.26 39.06 -28.17
N TYR A 4 14.28 38.33 -27.06
CA TYR A 4 13.16 37.47 -26.66
C TYR A 4 12.01 38.38 -26.26
N LEU A 5 10.91 38.36 -27.02
CA LEU A 5 9.69 39.12 -26.76
C LEU A 5 8.54 38.15 -26.50
N TRP A 6 7.59 38.57 -25.68
CA TRP A 6 6.33 37.84 -25.49
C TRP A 6 5.54 37.85 -26.79
N ASP A 7 4.99 36.69 -27.16
CA ASP A 7 4.00 36.59 -28.22
C ASP A 7 2.63 37.01 -27.67
N ILE A 8 2.25 38.26 -27.96
CA ILE A 8 1.06 38.89 -27.42
C ILE A 8 -0.22 38.23 -27.95
N ASP A 9 -0.20 37.71 -29.17
CA ASP A 9 -1.37 37.08 -29.78
C ASP A 9 -1.67 35.76 -29.06
N ILE A 10 -0.64 34.95 -28.76
CA ILE A 10 -0.78 33.72 -27.96
C ILE A 10 -1.27 34.03 -26.54
N LEU A 11 -0.74 35.08 -25.90
CA LEU A 11 -1.17 35.45 -24.55
C LEU A 11 -2.64 35.90 -24.52
N ASN A 12 -3.10 36.62 -25.53
CA ASN A 12 -4.50 37.04 -25.65
C ASN A 12 -5.45 35.87 -25.88
N ASP A 13 -5.01 34.84 -26.62
CA ASP A 13 -5.82 33.65 -26.89
C ASP A 13 -5.90 32.71 -25.67
N LEU A 14 -4.85 32.66 -24.84
CA LEU A 14 -4.71 31.67 -23.77
C LEU A 14 -5.07 32.18 -22.36
N LEU A 15 -4.87 33.47 -22.08
CA LEU A 15 -4.99 34.05 -20.74
C LEU A 15 -6.11 35.10 -20.67
N ASP A 16 -6.70 35.26 -19.49
CA ASP A 16 -7.60 36.37 -19.22
C ASP A 16 -6.84 37.70 -19.04
N ASP A 17 -7.56 38.82 -19.06
CA ASP A 17 -6.96 40.16 -18.98
C ASP A 17 -6.08 40.34 -17.73
N ARG A 18 -6.48 39.74 -16.61
CA ARG A 18 -5.76 39.87 -15.33
C ARG A 18 -4.44 39.11 -15.37
N ASP A 19 -4.47 37.85 -15.81
CA ASP A 19 -3.29 36.99 -15.85
C ASP A 19 -2.30 37.45 -16.92
N ARG A 20 -2.80 37.94 -18.07
CA ARG A 20 -1.96 38.57 -19.10
C ARG A 20 -1.20 39.77 -18.54
N ASP A 21 -1.88 40.68 -17.85
CA ASP A 21 -1.24 41.89 -17.29
C ASP A 21 -0.19 41.55 -16.23
N LEU A 22 -0.34 40.42 -15.53
CA LEU A 22 0.67 39.90 -14.60
C LEU A 22 1.87 39.26 -15.33
N VAL A 23 1.62 38.47 -16.38
CA VAL A 23 2.68 37.81 -17.16
C VAL A 23 3.54 38.85 -17.90
N LEU A 24 2.93 39.90 -18.46
CA LEU A 24 3.67 40.96 -19.15
C LEU A 24 4.59 41.77 -18.23
N GLN A 25 4.38 41.74 -16.91
CA GLN A 25 5.29 42.35 -15.94
C GLN A 25 6.54 41.52 -15.67
N LEU A 26 6.57 40.24 -16.09
CA LEU A 26 7.74 39.40 -15.95
C LEU A 26 8.85 39.85 -16.91
N GLN A 27 10.02 40.14 -16.35
CA GLN A 27 11.21 40.48 -17.14
C GLN A 27 11.72 39.23 -17.85
N LEU A 28 11.67 39.23 -19.19
CA LEU A 28 12.30 38.18 -19.98
C LEU A 28 13.83 38.31 -19.88
N PRO A 29 14.56 37.20 -19.72
CA PRO A 29 16.02 37.24 -19.66
C PRO A 29 16.59 37.76 -20.99
N SER A 30 17.54 38.69 -20.90
CA SER A 30 18.18 39.33 -22.07
C SER A 30 19.08 38.38 -22.88
N SER A 31 19.39 37.21 -22.32
CA SER A 31 20.16 36.13 -22.93
C SER A 31 19.37 34.83 -22.84
N GLY A 32 19.33 34.04 -23.92
CA GLY A 32 18.69 32.73 -23.92
C GLY A 32 19.43 31.76 -23.01
N SER A 33 18.99 31.65 -21.76
CA SER A 33 19.25 30.46 -20.93
C SER A 33 18.23 29.40 -21.32
N GLU A 34 18.67 28.16 -21.51
CA GLU A 34 17.73 27.05 -21.66
C GLU A 34 16.86 26.91 -20.40
N ASP A 35 15.60 26.54 -20.57
CA ASP A 35 14.70 26.25 -19.46
C ASP A 35 15.12 24.96 -18.76
N HIS A 36 15.14 24.98 -17.43
CA HIS A 36 15.47 23.82 -16.61
C HIS A 36 14.37 23.58 -15.57
N TRP A 37 14.11 22.31 -15.30
CA TRP A 37 13.20 21.91 -14.23
C TRP A 37 13.76 22.31 -12.86
N TYR A 38 12.99 23.10 -12.11
CA TYR A 38 13.35 23.51 -10.75
C TYR A 38 12.46 22.83 -9.71
N TRP A 39 13.07 22.04 -8.83
CA TRP A 39 12.38 21.42 -7.72
C TRP A 39 12.19 22.41 -6.56
N LEU A 40 10.99 22.99 -6.48
CA LEU A 40 10.61 24.03 -5.51
C LEU A 40 10.88 23.68 -4.04
N LYS A 41 10.96 22.39 -3.69
CA LYS A 41 11.13 21.92 -2.31
C LYS A 41 12.58 21.74 -1.88
N GLU A 42 13.54 22.10 -2.73
CA GLU A 42 14.96 22.15 -2.37
C GLU A 42 15.58 23.50 -2.72
N ARG A 43 16.51 23.96 -1.89
CA ARG A 43 17.21 25.24 -2.14
C ARG A 43 18.10 25.17 -3.38
N THR A 44 18.61 23.97 -3.68
CA THR A 44 19.41 23.72 -4.87
C THR A 44 18.57 23.62 -6.14
N GLY A 45 17.24 23.49 -6.02
CA GLY A 45 16.36 23.25 -7.16
C GLY A 45 16.49 21.87 -7.80
N ILE A 46 17.32 20.98 -7.27
CA ILE A 46 17.58 19.67 -7.86
C ILE A 46 16.55 18.66 -7.35
N TYR A 47 15.87 17.99 -8.29
CA TYR A 47 14.99 16.88 -7.96
C TYR A 47 15.80 15.65 -7.53
N THR A 48 15.39 15.02 -6.43
CA THR A 48 15.86 13.69 -6.05
C THR A 48 14.70 12.85 -5.55
N VAL A 49 14.81 11.52 -5.70
CA VAL A 49 13.81 10.59 -5.13
C VAL A 49 13.67 10.81 -3.62
N LYS A 50 14.77 11.14 -2.92
CA LYS A 50 14.77 11.43 -1.48
C LYS A 50 13.90 12.64 -1.14
N THR A 51 14.05 13.75 -1.88
CA THR A 51 13.33 15.00 -1.61
C THR A 51 11.86 14.88 -2.00
N ALA A 52 11.56 14.13 -3.06
CA ALA A 52 10.19 13.76 -3.43
C ALA A 52 9.53 12.88 -2.36
N TYR A 53 10.20 11.83 -1.89
CA TYR A 53 9.68 10.95 -0.85
C TYR A 53 9.44 11.68 0.46
N HIS A 54 10.37 12.55 0.87
CA HIS A 54 10.22 13.35 2.07
C HIS A 54 9.02 14.31 1.98
N LEU A 55 8.83 14.95 0.81
CA LEU A 55 7.64 15.76 0.54
C LEU A 55 6.36 14.92 0.65
N LEU A 56 6.33 13.74 0.02
CA LEU A 56 5.18 12.84 0.08
C LEU A 56 4.86 12.41 1.53
N GLN A 57 5.90 12.19 2.35
CA GLN A 57 5.72 11.86 3.76
C GLN A 57 5.19 13.04 4.59
N GLN A 58 5.57 14.27 4.26
CA GLN A 58 5.03 15.48 4.91
C GLN A 58 3.61 15.81 4.46
N LEU A 59 3.31 15.68 3.17
CA LEU A 59 1.98 15.87 2.59
C LEU A 59 1.00 14.77 3.00
N LYS A 60 1.52 13.64 3.50
CA LYS A 60 0.74 12.43 3.75
C LYS A 60 -0.43 12.63 4.70
N GLY A 61 -0.48 13.66 5.55
CA GLY A 61 -1.57 13.80 6.54
C GLY A 61 -1.82 12.47 7.29
N SER A 62 -3.05 12.23 7.75
CA SER A 62 -3.45 10.90 8.29
C SER A 62 -3.66 9.82 7.21
N TRP A 63 -3.19 10.03 5.98
CA TRP A 63 -3.27 9.03 4.91
C TRP A 63 -2.15 8.01 5.07
N GLY A 64 -2.48 6.86 5.67
CA GLY A 64 -1.59 5.70 5.67
C GLY A 64 -0.84 5.42 6.96
N VAL A 65 -1.39 5.82 8.11
CA VAL A 65 -1.18 5.00 9.32
C VAL A 65 -2.20 3.88 9.24
N ASP A 66 -1.77 2.70 8.81
CA ASP A 66 -2.59 1.50 8.93
C ASP A 66 -3.00 1.37 10.40
N PRO A 67 -4.30 1.35 10.75
CA PRO A 67 -4.74 1.11 12.13
C PRO A 67 -4.16 -0.19 12.71
N LEU A 68 -3.79 -1.13 11.85
CA LEU A 68 -3.15 -2.40 12.23
C LEU A 68 -1.62 -2.29 12.34
N SER A 69 -1.00 -1.13 12.12
CA SER A 69 0.46 -0.94 12.26
C SER A 69 1.02 -1.46 13.61
N PRO A 70 0.40 -1.18 14.77
CA PRO A 70 0.83 -1.77 16.04
C PRO A 70 0.71 -3.31 16.05
N PHE A 71 -0.35 -3.85 15.46
CA PHE A 71 -0.57 -5.29 15.34
C PHE A 71 0.50 -5.96 14.48
N TRP A 72 0.82 -5.37 13.32
CA TRP A 72 1.88 -5.88 12.45
C TRP A 72 3.25 -5.85 13.13
N ASN A 73 3.59 -4.75 13.81
CA ASN A 73 4.84 -4.64 14.57
C ASN A 73 4.95 -5.76 15.61
N SER A 74 3.87 -6.05 16.35
CA SER A 74 3.83 -7.16 17.29
C SER A 74 4.00 -8.51 16.59
N LEU A 75 3.25 -8.77 15.51
CA LEU A 75 3.33 -10.01 14.73
C LEU A 75 4.77 -10.33 14.29
N TRP A 76 5.49 -9.31 13.81
CA TRP A 76 6.86 -9.47 13.33
C TRP A 76 7.89 -9.66 14.46
N GLN A 77 7.61 -9.20 15.68
CA GLN A 77 8.49 -9.36 16.85
C GLN A 77 8.36 -10.73 17.53
N PHE A 78 7.29 -11.49 17.30
CA PHE A 78 7.14 -12.81 17.92
C PHE A 78 8.26 -13.79 17.51
N PRO A 79 8.68 -14.72 18.39
CA PRO A 79 9.68 -15.74 18.09
C PRO A 79 9.07 -16.90 17.28
N LEU A 80 8.41 -16.58 16.16
CA LEU A 80 7.82 -17.56 15.24
C LEU A 80 8.71 -17.76 14.01
N PRO A 81 8.70 -18.96 13.40
CA PRO A 81 9.36 -19.17 12.12
C PRO A 81 8.83 -18.19 11.05
N PRO A 82 9.69 -17.68 10.16
CA PRO A 82 9.28 -16.71 9.13
C PRO A 82 8.10 -17.16 8.27
N ARG A 83 8.03 -18.46 7.96
CA ARG A 83 6.92 -19.06 7.19
C ARG A 83 5.57 -18.93 7.91
N VAL A 84 5.56 -19.04 9.24
CA VAL A 84 4.34 -18.90 10.04
C VAL A 84 3.90 -17.44 10.09
N LYS A 85 4.86 -16.50 10.25
CA LYS A 85 4.57 -15.07 10.21
C LYS A 85 3.97 -14.63 8.87
N ASP A 86 4.55 -15.08 7.75
CA ASP A 86 4.02 -14.81 6.41
C ASP A 86 2.60 -15.36 6.25
N LEU A 87 2.35 -16.61 6.68
CA LEU A 87 1.00 -17.19 6.65
C LEU A 87 0.00 -16.37 7.46
N LEU A 88 0.35 -15.96 8.69
CA LEU A 88 -0.50 -15.14 9.54
C LEU A 88 -0.76 -13.77 8.91
N TRP A 89 0.27 -13.11 8.38
CA TRP A 89 0.12 -11.85 7.69
C TRP A 89 -0.83 -11.96 6.50
N ARG A 90 -0.67 -12.97 5.64
CA ARG A 90 -1.57 -13.22 4.50
C ARG A 90 -3.00 -13.51 4.94
N THR A 91 -3.17 -14.24 6.04
CA THR A 91 -4.47 -14.60 6.59
C THR A 91 -5.20 -13.37 7.12
N CYS A 92 -4.52 -12.55 7.94
CA CYS A 92 -5.09 -11.34 8.54
C CYS A 92 -5.33 -10.22 7.53
N SER A 93 -4.51 -10.14 6.46
CA SER A 93 -4.68 -9.16 5.38
C SER A 93 -5.67 -9.60 4.30
N ASN A 94 -6.34 -10.76 4.44
CA ASN A 94 -7.20 -11.36 3.41
C ASN A 94 -6.51 -11.48 2.03
N SER A 95 -5.19 -11.69 2.04
CA SER A 95 -4.38 -11.85 0.83
C SER A 95 -4.39 -13.29 0.29
N LEU A 96 -4.98 -14.23 1.04
CA LEU A 96 -5.11 -15.62 0.61
C LEU A 96 -6.22 -15.75 -0.46
N PRO A 97 -6.00 -16.60 -1.49
CA PRO A 97 -6.96 -16.83 -2.57
C PRO A 97 -8.12 -17.74 -2.11
N THR A 98 -8.83 -17.31 -1.08
CA THR A 98 -10.03 -18.00 -0.60
C THR A 98 -11.17 -17.80 -1.60
N LYS A 99 -12.12 -18.73 -1.68
CA LYS A 99 -13.23 -18.58 -2.64
C LYS A 99 -14.03 -17.29 -2.44
N VAL A 100 -14.22 -16.85 -1.20
CA VAL A 100 -14.84 -15.55 -0.91
C VAL A 100 -14.01 -14.39 -1.47
N GLN A 101 -12.68 -14.43 -1.33
CA GLN A 101 -11.79 -13.39 -1.88
C GLN A 101 -11.71 -13.42 -3.42
N LEU A 102 -11.94 -14.56 -4.05
CA LEU A 102 -12.04 -14.68 -5.50
C LEU A 102 -13.37 -14.09 -6.01
N GLN A 103 -14.48 -14.30 -5.29
CA GLN A 103 -15.76 -13.67 -5.61
C GLN A 103 -15.71 -12.14 -5.54
N THR A 104 -15.02 -11.56 -4.55
CA THR A 104 -14.84 -10.10 -4.48
C THR A 104 -14.04 -9.55 -5.67
N ARG A 105 -13.31 -10.41 -6.37
CA ARG A 105 -12.58 -10.10 -7.61
C ARG A 105 -13.36 -10.53 -8.87
N HIS A 106 -14.67 -10.74 -8.76
CA HIS A 106 -15.58 -11.08 -9.85
C HIS A 106 -15.29 -12.42 -10.54
N VAL A 107 -14.65 -13.35 -9.84
CA VAL A 107 -14.49 -14.73 -10.32
C VAL A 107 -15.77 -15.52 -10.02
N ALA A 108 -16.42 -16.06 -11.05
CA ALA A 108 -17.67 -16.81 -10.94
C ALA A 108 -17.42 -18.22 -10.39
N ILE A 109 -17.35 -18.34 -9.07
CA ILE A 109 -17.23 -19.61 -8.35
C ILE A 109 -18.18 -19.66 -7.17
N ASP A 110 -18.55 -20.87 -6.74
CA ASP A 110 -19.23 -21.07 -5.47
C ASP A 110 -18.28 -20.76 -4.29
N SER A 111 -18.78 -20.06 -3.27
CA SER A 111 -17.99 -19.69 -2.09
C SER A 111 -17.93 -20.76 -1.02
N THR A 112 -18.66 -21.87 -1.16
CA THR A 112 -18.68 -22.94 -0.16
C THR A 112 -17.28 -23.54 0.05
N CYS A 113 -16.90 -23.72 1.31
CA CYS A 113 -15.62 -24.30 1.70
C CYS A 113 -15.50 -25.74 1.21
N SER A 114 -14.43 -26.01 0.45
CA SER A 114 -14.21 -27.34 -0.15
C SER A 114 -13.87 -28.44 0.86
N LEU A 115 -13.51 -28.07 2.10
CA LEU A 115 -13.10 -29.01 3.14
C LEU A 115 -14.27 -29.52 3.97
N CYS A 116 -15.25 -28.65 4.28
CA CYS A 116 -16.39 -28.99 5.12
C CYS A 116 -17.73 -28.96 4.39
N ASN A 117 -17.79 -28.34 3.20
CA ASN A 117 -18.98 -28.16 2.38
C ASN A 117 -20.19 -27.52 3.10
N ALA A 118 -19.96 -26.78 4.20
CA ALA A 118 -21.03 -26.30 5.08
C ALA A 118 -21.15 -24.78 5.18
N SER A 119 -20.08 -24.03 4.92
CA SER A 119 -20.08 -22.57 5.01
C SER A 119 -19.10 -21.92 4.05
N ALA A 120 -19.20 -20.61 3.86
CA ALA A 120 -18.32 -19.86 2.98
C ALA A 120 -16.83 -19.98 3.36
N GLU A 121 -15.97 -20.16 2.36
CA GLU A 121 -14.53 -20.28 2.47
C GLU A 121 -13.91 -18.90 2.68
N THR A 122 -13.89 -18.45 3.93
CA THR A 122 -13.12 -17.28 4.38
C THR A 122 -11.81 -17.71 5.01
N SER A 123 -10.83 -16.82 5.11
CA SER A 123 -9.55 -17.08 5.80
C SER A 123 -9.79 -17.55 7.24
N LEU A 124 -10.67 -16.87 7.98
CA LEU A 124 -11.03 -17.25 9.34
C LEU A 124 -11.70 -18.63 9.40
N HIS A 125 -12.60 -18.93 8.46
CA HIS A 125 -13.20 -20.26 8.39
C HIS A 125 -12.15 -21.33 8.14
N LEU A 126 -11.30 -21.15 7.13
CA LEU A 126 -10.32 -22.14 6.69
C LEU A 126 -9.34 -22.55 7.79
N PHE A 127 -8.91 -21.61 8.64
CA PHE A 127 -7.91 -21.90 9.69
C PHE A 127 -8.50 -22.10 11.09
N VAL A 128 -9.69 -21.57 11.39
CA VAL A 128 -10.21 -21.53 12.77
C VAL A 128 -11.56 -22.22 12.90
N ASN A 129 -12.54 -21.86 12.07
CA ASN A 129 -13.92 -22.32 12.27
C ASN A 129 -14.24 -23.65 11.58
N CYS A 130 -13.49 -24.02 10.54
CA CYS A 130 -13.71 -25.23 9.77
C CYS A 130 -13.57 -26.49 10.65
N PRO A 131 -14.56 -27.41 10.64
CA PRO A 131 -14.45 -28.68 11.36
C PRO A 131 -13.18 -29.47 11.01
N PHE A 132 -12.76 -29.43 9.74
CA PHE A 132 -11.51 -30.03 9.30
C PHE A 132 -10.29 -29.39 9.99
N ALA A 133 -10.20 -28.06 9.97
CA ALA A 133 -9.10 -27.33 10.62
C ALA A 133 -9.04 -27.59 12.13
N LYS A 134 -10.20 -27.56 12.81
CA LYS A 134 -10.31 -27.91 14.23
C LYS A 134 -9.81 -29.32 14.52
N ASN A 135 -10.14 -30.28 13.66
CA ASN A 135 -9.65 -31.66 13.79
C ASN A 135 -8.14 -31.77 13.58
N CYS A 136 -7.57 -31.05 12.61
CA CYS A 136 -6.11 -31.00 12.40
C CYS A 136 -5.39 -30.41 13.61
N ILE A 137 -5.86 -29.26 14.12
CA ILE A 137 -5.33 -28.61 15.32
C ILE A 137 -5.41 -29.56 16.51
N ARG A 138 -6.57 -30.18 16.74
CA ARG A 138 -6.74 -31.15 17.83
C ARG A 138 -5.77 -32.32 17.72
N LYS A 139 -5.49 -32.84 16.52
CA LYS A 139 -4.51 -33.93 16.35
C LYS A 139 -3.09 -33.48 16.65
N VAL A 140 -2.67 -32.32 16.16
CA VAL A 140 -1.31 -31.79 16.36
C VAL A 140 -1.06 -31.40 17.82
N PHE A 141 -2.00 -30.69 18.44
CA PHE A 141 -1.87 -30.22 19.82
C PHE A 141 -2.32 -31.24 20.86
N GLY A 142 -3.19 -32.19 20.49
CA GLY A 142 -3.57 -33.33 21.34
C GLY A 142 -2.39 -34.28 21.53
N PHE A 143 -1.67 -34.60 20.44
CA PHE A 143 -0.47 -35.43 20.51
C PHE A 143 0.67 -34.81 21.35
N ALA A 144 0.77 -33.47 21.34
CA ALA A 144 1.74 -32.75 22.17
C ALA A 144 1.44 -32.84 23.67
N ARG A 145 0.18 -33.10 24.05
CA ARG A 145 -0.23 -33.28 25.45
C ARG A 145 0.07 -34.70 25.94
N ASP A 146 -0.18 -35.70 25.09
CA ASP A 146 0.09 -37.10 25.40
C ASP A 146 1.60 -37.42 25.48
N SER A 147 2.44 -36.67 24.76
CA SER A 147 3.91 -36.83 24.78
C SER A 147 4.57 -36.35 26.08
N VAL A 148 3.88 -35.51 26.87
CA VAL A 148 4.39 -34.99 28.16
C VAL A 148 4.03 -35.93 29.31
N GLU A 149 2.94 -36.71 29.21
CA GLU A 149 2.54 -37.69 30.23
C GLU A 149 3.37 -38.98 30.16
N SER A 150 3.89 -39.37 29.00
CA SER A 150 4.74 -40.56 28.84
C SER A 150 6.20 -40.41 29.30
N GLN A 151 6.59 -39.27 29.88
CA GLN A 151 7.92 -39.08 30.51
C GLN A 151 7.86 -38.92 32.04
N ASN A 152 6.66 -38.99 32.65
CA ASN A 152 6.46 -38.94 34.10
C ASN A 152 5.83 -40.25 34.66
N SER A 153 6.00 -41.38 33.97
CA SER A 153 5.65 -42.72 34.45
C SER A 153 6.89 -43.61 34.52
#